data_AF-A0A5M9WUM6-F1
#
_entry.id   AF-A0A5M9WUM6-F1
#
_cell.length_a   1.000
_cell.length_b   1.000
_cell.length_c   1.000
_cell.angle_alpha   90.00
_cell.angle_beta   90.00
_cell.angle_gamma   90.00
#
_symmetry.space_group_name_H-M   'P 1'
#
loop_
_entity.id
_entity.type
_entity.pdbx_description
1 polymer ?
#
loop_
_entity_poly.entity_id
_entity_poly.type
_entity_poly.pdbx_seq_one_letter_code
_entity_poly.pdbx_strand_id
1 'polypeptide(L)'
;MIKLNYLENKRMLVINSDHSNTNNSKIIESSSHPVQFKDSLALISPYEWECKGEVYLININEGFELLKLPIPLMDDESIKAITWVDEHNLLLIIGSLWGTVNIGGDLYSYNIKNKEKKLLKTFPPDVQVTNISTEDNNVKLEGIKYTDNEFNHSIVFIDDVRI
;
A
#
# COMPACT_ATOMS: atom_id res chain seq x y z
N MET A 1 12.60 -4.96 23.11
CA MET A 1 12.05 -3.70 22.50
C MET A 1 12.24 -3.80 21.00
N ILE A 2 11.22 -3.51 20.21
CA ILE A 2 11.34 -3.50 18.73
C ILE A 2 11.62 -2.09 18.24
N LYS A 3 12.59 -1.94 17.35
CA LYS A 3 12.90 -0.69 16.65
C LYS A 3 12.73 -0.89 15.16
N LEU A 4 11.90 -0.03 14.56
CA LEU A 4 11.63 0.02 13.13
C LEU A 4 12.39 1.20 12.54
N ASN A 5 13.11 0.97 11.44
CA ASN A 5 13.77 2.02 10.70
C ASN A 5 13.53 1.82 9.20
N TYR A 6 12.76 2.72 8.59
CA TYR A 6 12.56 2.71 7.16
C TYR A 6 13.56 3.62 6.46
N LEU A 7 14.32 3.07 5.53
CA LEU A 7 15.33 3.76 4.76
C LEU A 7 14.76 4.13 3.39
N GLU A 8 14.12 5.29 3.30
CA GLU A 8 13.42 5.81 2.11
C GLU A 8 14.24 5.65 0.82
N ASN A 9 15.48 6.13 0.83
CA ASN A 9 16.36 6.09 -0.35
C ASN A 9 16.69 4.67 -0.85
N LYS A 10 16.46 3.65 0.00
CA LYS A 10 16.71 2.24 -0.32
C LYS A 10 15.43 1.42 -0.39
N ARG A 11 14.25 2.03 -0.13
CA ARG A 11 12.96 1.34 0.00
C ARG A 11 13.05 0.10 0.89
N MET A 12 13.62 0.27 2.08
CA MET A 12 14.01 -0.85 2.92
C MET A 12 13.54 -0.66 4.35
N LEU A 13 12.76 -1.63 4.87
CA LEU A 13 12.40 -1.68 6.27
C LEU A 13 13.41 -2.55 7.04
N VAL A 14 14.06 -1.96 8.04
CA VAL A 14 14.92 -2.66 8.98
C VAL A 14 14.20 -2.79 10.31
N ILE A 15 14.02 -4.03 10.78
CA ILE A 15 13.36 -4.36 12.03
C ILE A 15 14.42 -4.94 12.97
N ASN A 16 14.65 -4.28 14.09
CA ASN A 16 15.57 -4.76 15.14
C ASN A 16 14.76 -5.16 16.36
N SER A 17 14.99 -6.37 16.86
CA SER A 17 14.32 -6.92 18.03
C SER A 17 15.33 -7.25 19.13
N ASP A 18 15.22 -6.54 20.25
CA ASP A 18 15.94 -6.85 21.48
C ASP A 18 15.05 -7.74 22.36
N HIS A 19 14.98 -9.03 22.05
CA HIS A 19 14.36 -10.04 22.92
C HIS A 19 15.40 -11.10 23.29
N SER A 20 15.73 -11.18 24.60
CA SER A 20 16.58 -12.20 25.23
C SER A 20 17.93 -12.48 24.54
N ASN A 21 19.00 -11.76 24.91
CA ASN A 21 20.41 -12.02 24.57
C ASN A 21 20.79 -12.33 23.10
N THR A 22 19.85 -12.20 22.16
CA THR A 22 20.05 -12.38 20.73
C THR A 22 19.49 -11.16 20.02
N ASN A 23 20.37 -10.44 19.32
CA ASN A 23 19.97 -9.32 18.47
C ASN A 23 19.48 -9.91 17.15
N ASN A 24 18.16 -9.98 16.96
CA ASN A 24 17.58 -10.41 15.71
C ASN A 24 17.26 -9.18 14.86
N SER A 25 17.81 -9.15 13.64
CA SER A 25 17.50 -8.12 12.65
C SER A 25 16.86 -8.76 11.42
N LYS A 26 15.83 -8.10 10.89
CA LYS A 26 15.17 -8.48 9.65
C LYS A 26 15.15 -7.30 8.71
N ILE A 27 15.44 -7.58 7.45
CA ILE A 27 15.48 -6.58 6.39
C ILE A 27 14.43 -6.98 5.35
N ILE A 28 13.59 -6.02 4.98
CA ILE A 28 12.61 -6.16 3.90
C ILE A 28 12.99 -5.13 2.84
N GLU A 29 13.60 -5.61 1.77
CA GLU A 29 14.01 -4.78 0.63
C GLU A 29 12.84 -4.49 -0.28
N SER A 30 12.98 -3.47 -1.13
CA SER A 30 12.00 -3.11 -2.15
C SER A 30 10.59 -3.00 -1.59
N SER A 31 10.41 -2.39 -0.42
CA SER A 31 9.11 -2.26 0.25
C SER A 31 8.58 -0.83 0.19
N SER A 32 7.27 -0.65 0.25
CA SER A 32 6.67 0.66 0.54
C SER A 32 7.00 1.11 1.95
N HIS A 33 6.80 2.40 2.25
CA HIS A 33 6.74 2.85 3.63
C HIS A 33 5.64 2.04 4.36
N PRO A 34 5.91 1.50 5.56
CA PRO A 34 4.90 0.74 6.29
C PRO A 34 3.82 1.67 6.83
N VAL A 35 2.55 1.32 6.64
CA VAL A 35 1.42 1.97 7.29
C VAL A 35 1.08 1.23 8.59
N GLN A 36 0.83 1.98 9.65
CA GLN A 36 0.67 1.43 11.00
C GLN A 36 -0.72 1.71 11.56
N PHE A 37 -1.33 0.69 12.16
CA PHE A 37 -2.49 0.83 13.04
C PHE A 37 -2.24 0.05 14.33
N LYS A 38 -2.09 0.77 15.46
CA LYS A 38 -1.67 0.20 16.75
C LYS A 38 -0.39 -0.64 16.56
N ASP A 39 -0.47 -1.95 16.80
CA ASP A 39 0.65 -2.89 16.75
C ASP A 39 0.78 -3.62 15.40
N SER A 40 -0.10 -3.30 14.44
CA SER A 40 -0.12 -3.90 13.11
C SER A 40 0.51 -2.97 12.09
N LEU A 41 1.56 -3.44 11.42
CA LEU A 41 2.14 -2.80 10.25
C LEU A 41 1.65 -3.51 8.99
N ALA A 42 1.32 -2.74 7.97
CA ALA A 42 1.11 -3.24 6.61
C ALA A 42 2.10 -2.57 5.66
N LEU A 43 2.62 -3.31 4.70
CA LEU A 43 3.52 -2.78 3.67
C LEU A 43 3.30 -3.52 2.36
N ILE A 44 3.65 -2.87 1.25
CA ILE A 44 3.68 -3.48 -0.08
C ILE A 44 5.11 -3.98 -0.33
N SER A 45 5.25 -5.20 -0.80
CA SER A 45 6.53 -5.76 -1.26
C SER A 45 6.27 -6.77 -2.39
N PRO A 46 7.09 -6.81 -3.45
CA PRO A 46 7.97 -5.73 -3.89
C PRO A 46 7.17 -4.45 -4.23
N TYR A 47 7.80 -3.29 -4.08
CA TYR A 47 7.27 -1.96 -4.34
C TYR A 47 8.20 -1.23 -5.32
N GLU A 48 8.20 -1.72 -6.55
CA GLU A 48 9.08 -1.30 -7.63
C GLU A 48 8.32 -1.22 -8.96
N TRP A 49 8.99 -0.68 -9.97
CA TRP A 49 8.46 -0.60 -11.32
C TRP A 49 8.20 -2.01 -11.88
N GLU A 50 7.03 -2.22 -12.48
CA GLU A 50 6.66 -3.49 -13.16
C GLU A 50 6.81 -4.75 -12.30
N CYS A 51 6.65 -4.59 -10.98
CA CYS A 51 6.62 -5.68 -10.03
C CYS A 51 5.21 -5.85 -9.45
N LYS A 52 4.78 -7.09 -9.28
CA LYS A 52 3.48 -7.41 -8.69
C LYS A 52 3.55 -7.19 -7.18
N GLY A 53 3.14 -6.01 -6.75
CA GLY A 53 3.14 -5.62 -5.35
C GLY A 53 2.07 -6.35 -4.56
N GLU A 54 2.49 -6.96 -3.45
CA GLU A 54 1.64 -7.72 -2.55
C GLU A 54 1.68 -7.11 -1.15
N VAL A 55 0.59 -7.26 -0.39
CA VAL A 55 0.51 -6.72 0.97
C VAL A 55 0.98 -7.75 1.99
N TYR A 56 1.86 -7.32 2.88
CA TYR A 56 2.33 -8.09 4.01
C TYR A 56 1.97 -7.40 5.32
N LEU A 57 1.59 -8.19 6.32
CA LEU A 57 1.37 -7.75 7.69
C LEU A 57 2.51 -8.18 8.60
N ILE A 58 2.77 -7.33 9.61
CA ILE A 58 3.67 -7.63 10.72
C ILE A 58 2.97 -7.18 12.01
N ASN A 59 2.83 -8.09 12.98
CA ASN A 59 2.36 -7.76 14.32
C ASN A 59 3.55 -7.60 15.25
N ILE A 60 3.84 -6.37 15.67
CA ILE A 60 5.03 -6.05 16.47
C ILE A 60 5.01 -6.68 17.87
N ASN A 61 3.85 -7.10 18.38
CA ASN A 61 3.76 -7.78 19.69
C ASN A 61 4.00 -9.28 19.56
N GLU A 62 3.68 -9.87 18.42
CA GLU A 62 3.84 -11.31 18.16
C GLU A 62 5.18 -11.63 17.51
N GLY A 63 5.85 -10.64 16.92
CA GLY A 63 7.18 -10.77 16.36
C GLY A 63 7.38 -9.93 15.08
N PHE A 64 8.14 -10.46 14.13
CA PHE A 64 8.45 -9.80 12.87
C PHE A 64 8.29 -10.74 11.66
N GLU A 65 7.45 -11.77 11.81
CA GLU A 65 7.05 -12.61 10.70
C GLU A 65 6.23 -11.80 9.70
N LEU A 66 6.50 -11.99 8.41
CA LEU A 66 5.72 -11.35 7.35
C LEU A 66 4.58 -12.30 6.98
N LEU A 67 3.36 -11.87 7.25
CA LEU A 67 2.17 -12.57 6.81
C LEU A 67 1.67 -11.95 5.51
N LYS A 68 1.77 -12.68 4.40
CA LYS A 68 1.17 -12.27 3.13
C LYS A 68 -0.35 -12.29 3.21
N LEU A 69 -1.02 -11.19 2.87
CA LEU A 69 -2.47 -11.15 2.75
C LEU A 69 -2.93 -11.78 1.42
N PRO A 70 -3.92 -12.67 1.43
CA PRO A 70 -4.46 -13.29 0.22
C PRO A 70 -5.46 -12.35 -0.46
N ILE A 71 -5.00 -11.19 -0.91
CA ILE A 71 -5.82 -10.23 -1.66
C ILE A 71 -5.96 -10.75 -3.09
N PRO A 72 -7.19 -10.99 -3.59
CA PRO A 72 -7.38 -11.48 -4.95
C PRO A 72 -7.03 -10.39 -5.97
N LEU A 73 -6.07 -10.69 -6.85
CA LEU A 73 -5.62 -9.84 -7.94
C LEU A 73 -5.68 -10.61 -9.26
N MET A 74 -6.03 -9.94 -10.34
CA MET A 74 -5.84 -10.46 -11.70
C MET A 74 -4.34 -10.53 -12.03
N ASP A 75 -3.98 -11.22 -13.12
CA ASP A 75 -2.58 -11.44 -13.48
C ASP A 75 -1.85 -10.13 -13.82
N ASP A 76 -2.59 -9.17 -14.38
CA ASP A 76 -2.13 -7.85 -14.79
C ASP A 76 -2.43 -6.73 -13.78
N GLU A 77 -2.76 -7.09 -12.53
CA GLU A 77 -3.00 -6.13 -11.43
C GLU A 77 -1.86 -6.12 -10.40
N SER A 78 -1.65 -4.96 -9.79
CA SER A 78 -0.73 -4.75 -8.68
C SER A 78 -1.32 -3.79 -7.65
N ILE A 79 -1.00 -4.01 -6.37
CA ILE A 79 -1.25 -3.02 -5.33
C ILE A 79 -0.29 -1.84 -5.53
N LYS A 80 -0.82 -0.61 -5.50
CA LYS A 80 -0.08 0.63 -5.71
C LYS A 80 0.03 1.48 -4.45
N ALA A 81 -0.98 1.45 -3.59
CA ALA A 81 -0.96 2.14 -2.30
C ALA A 81 -1.87 1.42 -1.31
N ILE A 82 -1.57 1.56 -0.02
CA ILE A 82 -2.37 1.01 1.07
C ILE A 82 -2.46 2.02 2.23
N THR A 83 -3.56 1.99 2.98
CA THR A 83 -3.64 2.62 4.30
C THR A 83 -4.66 1.91 5.18
N TRP A 84 -4.53 2.05 6.50
CA TRP A 84 -5.49 1.52 7.46
C TRP A 84 -6.69 2.47 7.62
N VAL A 85 -7.88 1.88 7.71
CA VAL A 85 -9.10 2.56 8.18
C VAL A 85 -9.33 2.28 9.65
N ASP A 86 -9.19 1.01 10.02
CA ASP A 86 -9.34 0.50 11.37
C ASP A 86 -8.49 -0.77 11.55
N GLU A 87 -8.67 -1.50 12.64
CA GLU A 87 -7.93 -2.73 12.97
C GLU A 87 -8.18 -3.92 12.02
N HIS A 88 -9.20 -3.87 11.17
CA HIS A 88 -9.56 -4.95 10.25
C HIS A 88 -9.58 -4.53 8.78
N ASN A 89 -9.71 -3.25 8.48
CA ASN A 89 -9.97 -2.76 7.13
C ASN A 89 -8.79 -1.95 6.59
N LEU A 90 -8.28 -2.39 5.44
CA LEU A 90 -7.32 -1.65 4.62
C LEU A 90 -8.04 -1.02 3.43
N LEU A 91 -7.63 0.18 3.05
CA LEU A 91 -7.85 0.70 1.72
C LEU A 91 -6.67 0.35 0.83
N LEU A 92 -6.96 0.09 -0.44
CA LEU A 92 -6.01 -0.30 -1.45
C LEU A 92 -6.25 0.53 -2.72
N ILE A 93 -5.18 1.01 -3.36
CA ILE A 93 -5.21 1.30 -4.79
C ILE A 93 -4.75 0.06 -5.53
N ILE A 94 -5.57 -0.42 -6.46
CA ILE A 94 -5.23 -1.52 -7.36
C ILE A 94 -5.24 -1.00 -8.78
N GLY A 95 -4.10 -1.15 -9.46
CA GLY A 95 -3.88 -0.65 -10.81
C GLY A 95 -3.15 -1.66 -11.69
N SER A 96 -2.92 -1.29 -12.95
CA SER A 96 -2.21 -2.14 -13.90
C SER A 96 -0.78 -2.45 -13.41
N LEU A 97 -0.38 -3.71 -13.54
CA LEU A 97 0.98 -4.18 -13.25
C LEU A 97 1.98 -3.60 -14.26
N TRP A 98 1.58 -3.54 -15.53
CA TRP A 98 2.44 -3.15 -16.65
C TRP A 98 2.07 -1.77 -17.19
N GLY A 99 3.07 -1.10 -17.78
CA GLY A 99 2.88 0.12 -18.56
C GLY A 99 3.35 1.39 -17.86
N THR A 100 3.75 2.36 -18.69
CA THR A 100 4.29 3.66 -18.24
C THR A 100 3.23 4.72 -18.00
N VAL A 101 2.00 4.49 -18.48
CA VAL A 101 0.86 5.41 -18.38
C VAL A 101 -0.07 5.04 -17.22
N ASN A 102 -0.39 3.75 -17.07
CA ASN A 102 -1.29 3.24 -16.04
C ASN A 102 -0.54 3.03 -14.71
N ILE A 103 -0.11 4.13 -14.10
CA ILE A 103 0.68 4.11 -12.86
C ILE A 103 -0.19 4.02 -11.60
N GLY A 104 -1.49 4.30 -11.72
CA GLY A 104 -2.46 4.29 -10.63
C GLY A 104 -3.59 3.32 -10.85
N GLY A 105 -4.70 3.50 -10.14
CA GLY A 105 -5.89 2.69 -10.35
C GLY A 105 -7.07 3.01 -9.44
N ASP A 106 -7.88 1.99 -9.19
CA ASP A 106 -9.16 2.11 -8.50
C ASP A 106 -9.04 1.89 -6.99
N LEU A 107 -10.00 2.44 -6.24
CA LEU A 107 -10.05 2.35 -4.79
C LEU A 107 -10.85 1.12 -4.34
N TYR A 108 -10.24 0.30 -3.49
CA TYR A 108 -10.83 -0.88 -2.88
C TYR A 108 -10.70 -0.83 -1.36
N SER A 109 -11.59 -1.55 -0.67
CA SER A 109 -11.39 -1.98 0.71
C SER A 109 -11.06 -3.47 0.76
N TYR A 110 -10.22 -3.85 1.71
CA TYR A 110 -9.96 -5.24 2.05
C TYR A 110 -10.09 -5.46 3.55
N ASN A 111 -10.97 -6.39 3.95
CA ASN A 111 -11.11 -6.78 5.34
C ASN A 111 -10.24 -8.01 5.63
N ILE A 112 -9.28 -7.87 6.53
CA ILE A 112 -8.27 -8.91 6.81
C ILE A 112 -8.86 -10.12 7.56
N LYS A 113 -9.99 -9.94 8.26
CA LYS A 113 -10.61 -10.98 9.09
C LYS A 113 -11.42 -11.96 8.24
N ASN A 114 -12.27 -11.44 7.36
CA ASN A 114 -13.10 -12.27 6.48
C ASN A 114 -12.51 -12.47 5.08
N LYS A 115 -11.38 -11.79 4.77
CA LYS A 115 -10.65 -11.84 3.48
C LYS A 115 -11.46 -11.30 2.30
N GLU A 116 -12.38 -10.38 2.56
CA GLU A 116 -13.25 -9.81 1.53
C GLU A 116 -12.62 -8.56 0.90
N LYS A 117 -12.52 -8.57 -0.44
CA LYS A 117 -12.16 -7.40 -1.26
C LYS A 117 -13.43 -6.78 -1.84
N LYS A 118 -13.60 -5.47 -1.69
CA LYS A 118 -14.73 -4.73 -2.24
C LYS A 118 -14.26 -3.49 -2.99
N LEU A 119 -14.78 -3.28 -4.19
CA LEU A 119 -14.59 -2.05 -4.96
C LEU A 119 -15.39 -0.92 -4.31
N LEU A 120 -14.73 0.21 -4.04
CA LEU A 120 -15.35 1.40 -3.47
C LEU A 120 -15.59 2.47 -4.53
N LYS A 121 -14.61 2.71 -5.40
CA LYS A 121 -14.68 3.75 -6.42
C LYS A 121 -13.80 3.44 -7.62
N THR A 122 -14.35 3.62 -8.82
CA THR A 122 -13.60 3.57 -10.08
C THR A 122 -13.23 4.97 -10.54
N PHE A 123 -12.13 5.08 -11.26
CA PHE A 123 -11.68 6.31 -11.89
C PHE A 123 -11.68 6.15 -13.42
N PRO A 124 -11.93 7.25 -14.17
CA PRO A 124 -11.80 7.20 -15.61
C PRO A 124 -10.33 6.97 -16.02
N PRO A 125 -10.05 6.44 -17.22
CA PRO A 125 -8.69 6.06 -17.64
C PRO A 125 -7.67 7.21 -17.63
N ASP A 126 -8.13 8.46 -17.77
CA ASP A 126 -7.29 9.65 -17.70
C ASP A 126 -6.93 10.06 -16.26
N VAL A 127 -7.48 9.40 -15.23
CA VAL A 127 -7.16 9.64 -13.82
C VAL A 127 -6.42 8.43 -13.25
N GLN A 128 -5.25 8.70 -12.67
CA GLN A 128 -4.38 7.70 -12.08
C GLN A 128 -4.17 8.03 -10.60
N VAL A 129 -4.98 7.44 -9.73
CA VAL A 129 -4.79 7.57 -8.26
C VAL A 129 -3.63 6.68 -7.85
N THR A 130 -2.63 7.25 -7.18
CA THR A 130 -1.38 6.54 -6.83
C THR A 130 -1.11 6.55 -5.33
N ASN A 131 -1.85 7.33 -4.55
CA ASN A 131 -1.65 7.44 -3.12
C ASN A 131 -2.99 7.57 -2.36
N ILE A 132 -2.99 7.09 -1.12
CA ILE A 132 -4.12 7.19 -0.18
C ILE A 132 -3.57 7.63 1.16
N SER A 133 -4.21 8.62 1.78
CA SER A 133 -4.01 8.95 3.20
C SER A 133 -5.34 9.06 3.93
N THR A 134 -5.29 8.89 5.25
CA THR A 134 -6.46 8.98 6.14
C THR A 134 -6.21 10.07 7.20
N GLU A 135 -7.13 11.02 7.31
CA GLU A 135 -7.12 12.09 8.32
C GLU A 135 -8.55 12.29 8.86
N ASP A 136 -8.74 12.16 10.18
CA ASP A 136 -10.02 12.45 10.87
C ASP A 136 -11.28 11.85 10.21
N ASN A 137 -11.23 10.55 9.88
CA ASN A 137 -12.29 9.79 9.17
C ASN A 137 -12.53 10.21 7.71
N ASN A 138 -11.69 11.07 7.13
CA ASN A 138 -11.70 11.34 5.71
C ASN A 138 -10.56 10.57 5.03
N VAL A 139 -10.85 10.09 3.82
CA VAL A 139 -9.85 9.48 2.94
C VAL A 139 -9.50 10.50 1.88
N LYS A 140 -8.23 10.88 1.84
CA LYS A 140 -7.70 11.70 0.76
C LYS A 140 -7.02 10.81 -0.26
N LEU A 141 -7.39 11.02 -1.52
CA LEU A 141 -6.80 10.36 -2.67
C LEU A 141 -5.96 11.37 -3.43
N GLU A 142 -4.76 10.95 -3.83
CA GLU A 142 -3.86 11.77 -4.64
C GLU A 142 -3.38 10.99 -5.86
N GLY A 143 -3.14 11.72 -6.94
CA GLY A 143 -2.67 11.14 -8.18
C GLY A 143 -2.49 12.18 -9.27
N ILE A 144 -2.66 11.75 -10.50
CA ILE A 144 -2.62 12.62 -11.67
C ILE A 144 -3.87 12.50 -12.52
N LYS A 145 -4.20 13.57 -13.23
CA LYS A 145 -5.19 13.56 -14.31
C LYS A 145 -4.53 14.02 -15.60
N TYR A 146 -4.56 13.17 -16.62
CA TYR A 146 -4.09 13.50 -17.96
C TYR A 146 -5.00 14.55 -18.61
N THR A 147 -4.39 15.51 -19.29
CA THR A 147 -5.10 16.63 -19.93
C THR A 147 -5.09 16.56 -21.45
N ASP A 148 -4.44 15.54 -22.02
CA ASP A 148 -4.40 15.24 -23.45
C ASP A 148 -4.63 13.74 -23.69
N ASN A 149 -4.87 13.37 -24.95
CA ASN A 149 -5.17 11.99 -25.33
C ASN A 149 -3.90 11.15 -25.51
N GLU A 150 -2.76 11.81 -25.64
CA GLU A 150 -1.45 11.19 -25.78
C GLU A 150 -0.80 10.85 -24.42
N PHE A 151 -1.44 11.24 -23.31
CA PHE A 151 -0.97 11.03 -21.94
C PHE A 151 0.38 11.69 -21.63
N ASN A 152 0.68 12.81 -22.30
CA ASN A 152 1.94 13.53 -22.16
C ASN A 152 1.88 14.65 -21.11
N HIS A 153 0.72 15.26 -20.94
CA HIS A 153 0.50 16.31 -19.96
C HIS A 153 -0.47 15.86 -18.88
N SER A 154 -0.16 16.23 -17.64
CA SER A 154 -1.02 15.94 -16.50
C SER A 154 -1.03 17.08 -15.50
N ILE A 155 -2.11 17.12 -14.71
CA ILE A 155 -2.25 17.96 -13.54
C ILE A 155 -2.39 17.07 -12.30
N VAL A 156 -2.13 17.64 -11.13
CA VAL A 156 -2.40 16.97 -9.85
C VAL A 156 -3.90 16.70 -9.72
N PHE A 157 -4.23 15.47 -9.34
CA PHE A 157 -5.58 15.06 -8.97
C PHE A 157 -5.66 14.88 -7.46
N ILE A 158 -6.70 15.45 -6.84
CA ILE A 158 -7.02 15.28 -5.43
C ILE A 158 -8.52 15.03 -5.34
N ASP A 159 -8.90 14.08 -4.49
CA ASP A 159 -10.30 13.77 -4.21
C ASP A 159 -10.46 13.32 -2.75
N ASP A 160 -11.59 13.68 -2.15
CA ASP A 160 -11.91 13.34 -0.77
C ASP A 160 -13.09 12.37 -0.76
N VAL A 161 -12.88 11.20 -0.16
CA VAL A 161 -13.89 10.16 -0.06
C VAL A 161 -14.29 9.97 1.40
N ARG A 162 -15.60 9.94 1.65
CA ARG A 162 -16.17 9.51 2.93
C ARG A 162 -16.45 8.01 2.83
N ILE A 163 -15.93 7.27 3.80
CA ILE A 163 -16.12 5.83 3.97
C ILE A 163 -16.90 5.52 5.24
#